data_AF-A0A7L0THX4-F1
#
_entry.id   AF-A0A7L0THX4-F1
#
_cell.length_a   1.000
_cell.length_b   1.000
_cell.length_c   1.000
_cell.angle_alpha   90.00
_cell.angle_beta   90.00
_cell.angle_gamma   90.00
#
_symmetry.space_group_name_H-M   'P 1'
#
loop_
_entity.id
_entity.type
_entity.pdbx_description
1 polymer ?
#
loop_
_entity_poly.entity_id
_entity_poly.type
_entity_poly.pdbx_seq_one_letter_code
_entity_poly.pdbx_strand_id
1 'polypeptide(L)'
;LHLGCAWVFILLLPGLSDGGKLLVVPMDGSHWLSMRKVVEKLTERGHEVVVVIPEVSWQMQRTQGYTVKTYPVSYTLEELNNAFYEYVATHLKNLPFPMNALALYKTSVHVFRTFFIQCKNLFSSKETLQYLNQSSFDAVLTDPIFMCGATLANYFSLPFVFFMRGFPCNLHYEAPQCPSPLSYTPRLFTFNSDHMTFFQRVENALVALLELVYCNGFYEDAIKFSSEVLQRDVSLIDLLHSASIWLLRFDFVFEYVRPVMPNMVFIGGINCAEMKPLSK
;
A
#
# COMPACT_ATOMS: atom_id res chain seq x y z
N LEU A 1 -29.63 -39.38 29.79
CA LEU A 1 -28.22 -38.92 29.88
C LEU A 1 -27.44 -38.92 28.54
N HIS A 2 -28.03 -39.28 27.40
CA HIS A 2 -27.26 -39.41 26.14
C HIS A 2 -27.29 -38.20 25.19
N LEU A 3 -28.15 -37.19 25.40
CA LEU A 3 -28.18 -35.99 24.54
C LEU A 3 -27.22 -34.87 24.98
N GLY A 4 -26.71 -34.87 26.22
CA GLY A 4 -25.83 -33.81 26.73
C GLY A 4 -24.39 -33.89 26.23
N CYS A 5 -23.88 -35.09 25.97
CA CYS A 5 -22.49 -35.29 25.53
C CYS A 5 -22.23 -34.81 24.10
N ALA A 6 -23.23 -34.84 23.20
CA ALA A 6 -23.06 -34.43 21.81
C ALA A 6 -22.79 -32.92 21.66
N TRP A 7 -23.37 -32.09 22.53
CA TRP A 7 -23.17 -30.64 22.51
C TRP A 7 -21.80 -30.23 23.07
N VAL A 8 -21.24 -31.00 24.01
CA VAL A 8 -19.92 -30.74 24.59
C VAL A 8 -18.80 -31.02 23.58
N PHE A 9 -18.99 -31.98 22.65
CA PHE A 9 -18.01 -32.26 21.60
C PHE A 9 -17.95 -31.18 20.50
N ILE A 10 -19.03 -30.42 20.27
CA ILE A 10 -19.03 -29.30 19.31
C ILE A 10 -18.23 -28.11 19.85
N LEU A 11 -18.16 -27.94 21.18
CA LEU A 11 -17.40 -26.88 21.84
C LEU A 11 -15.90 -27.19 22.02
N LEU A 12 -15.47 -28.42 21.76
CA LEU A 12 -14.08 -28.88 21.91
C LEU A 12 -13.34 -29.10 20.58
N LEU A 13 -14.04 -28.98 19.45
CA LEU A 13 -13.34 -28.67 18.21
C LEU A 13 -12.81 -27.25 18.39
N PRO A 14 -11.49 -27.00 18.28
CA PRO A 14 -11.03 -25.64 18.06
C PRO A 14 -11.84 -25.19 16.87
N GLY A 15 -12.68 -24.17 17.05
CA GLY A 15 -13.46 -23.64 15.95
C GLY A 15 -12.46 -23.41 14.83
N LEU A 16 -12.57 -24.18 13.75
CA LEU A 16 -12.03 -23.80 12.47
C LEU A 16 -12.74 -22.48 12.22
N SER A 17 -12.13 -21.39 12.69
CA SER A 17 -12.52 -20.05 12.30
C SER A 17 -12.38 -20.09 10.80
N ASP A 18 -13.50 -20.15 10.09
CA ASP A 18 -13.51 -20.14 8.64
C ASP A 18 -12.87 -18.81 8.23
N GLY A 19 -11.60 -18.89 7.81
CA GLY A 19 -10.81 -17.72 7.50
C GLY A 19 -11.26 -17.19 6.17
N GLY A 20 -11.61 -15.90 6.10
CA GLY A 20 -12.02 -15.29 4.85
C GLY A 20 -10.96 -15.44 3.74
N LYS A 21 -11.43 -15.48 2.50
CA LYS A 21 -10.63 -15.59 1.29
C LYS A 21 -10.13 -14.22 0.84
N LEU A 22 -8.82 -14.03 0.86
CA LEU A 22 -8.17 -12.74 0.61
C LEU A 22 -7.46 -12.72 -0.75
N LEU A 23 -7.75 -11.67 -1.52
CA LEU A 23 -6.95 -11.31 -2.68
C LEU A 23 -5.84 -10.35 -2.23
N VAL A 24 -4.58 -10.75 -2.42
CA VAL A 24 -3.44 -9.91 -2.10
C VAL A 24 -2.90 -9.26 -3.36
N VAL A 25 -2.89 -7.93 -3.39
CA VAL A 25 -2.27 -7.11 -4.46
C VAL A 25 -1.07 -6.37 -3.86
N PRO A 26 0.14 -6.96 -3.94
CA PRO A 26 1.33 -6.39 -3.33
C PRO A 26 1.97 -5.31 -4.19
N MET A 27 2.96 -4.64 -3.60
CA MET A 27 3.98 -3.87 -4.31
C MET A 27 5.32 -4.62 -4.21
N ASP A 28 6.08 -4.67 -5.31
CA ASP A 28 7.38 -5.33 -5.41
C ASP A 28 8.46 -4.69 -4.50
N GLY A 29 9.60 -5.35 -4.38
CA GLY A 29 10.75 -4.89 -3.61
C GLY A 29 10.50 -4.91 -2.11
N SER A 30 11.00 -3.89 -1.40
CA SER A 30 10.97 -3.84 0.07
C SER A 30 9.57 -3.85 0.68
N HIS A 31 8.56 -3.41 -0.08
CA HIS A 31 7.15 -3.45 0.34
C HIS A 31 6.67 -4.90 0.49
N TRP A 32 7.00 -5.75 -0.49
CA TRP A 32 6.66 -7.17 -0.47
C TRP A 32 7.32 -7.91 0.69
N LEU A 33 8.56 -7.59 1.05
CA LEU A 33 9.27 -8.29 2.14
C LEU A 33 8.52 -8.25 3.47
N SER A 34 7.96 -7.09 3.82
CA SER A 34 7.16 -6.93 5.05
C SER A 34 5.78 -7.57 4.88
N MET A 35 5.16 -7.40 3.72
CA MET A 35 3.81 -7.90 3.44
C MET A 35 3.75 -9.42 3.42
N ARG A 36 4.75 -10.07 2.84
CA ARG A 36 4.88 -11.53 2.77
C ARG A 36 4.76 -12.17 4.14
N LYS A 37 5.37 -11.60 5.17
CA LYS A 37 5.28 -12.10 6.55
C LYS A 37 3.86 -12.04 7.12
N VAL A 38 3.12 -10.99 6.80
CA VAL A 38 1.71 -10.88 7.17
C VAL A 38 0.87 -11.90 6.40
N VAL A 39 1.11 -12.06 5.09
CA VAL A 39 0.42 -13.04 4.25
C VAL A 39 0.65 -14.47 4.75
N GLU A 40 1.89 -14.86 5.03
CA GLU A 40 2.25 -16.16 5.64
C GLU A 40 1.42 -16.39 6.92
N LYS A 41 1.35 -15.37 7.79
CA LYS A 41 0.63 -15.46 9.06
C LYS A 41 -0.89 -15.46 8.94
N LEU A 42 -1.43 -14.87 7.87
CA LEU A 42 -2.86 -14.94 7.56
C LEU A 42 -3.23 -16.36 7.12
N THR A 43 -2.44 -16.98 6.24
CA THR A 43 -2.67 -18.38 5.85
C THR A 43 -2.55 -19.32 7.03
N GLU A 44 -1.54 -19.17 7.89
CA GLU A 44 -1.39 -19.99 9.10
C GLU A 44 -2.58 -19.86 10.06
N ARG A 45 -3.33 -18.74 10.00
CA ARG A 45 -4.55 -18.53 10.78
C ARG A 45 -5.82 -19.00 10.08
N GLY A 46 -5.71 -19.70 8.95
CA GLY A 46 -6.83 -20.34 8.26
C GLY A 46 -7.44 -19.52 7.12
N HIS A 47 -6.90 -18.35 6.78
CA HIS A 47 -7.36 -17.59 5.61
C HIS A 47 -6.93 -18.28 4.30
N GLU A 48 -7.85 -18.36 3.33
CA GLU A 48 -7.47 -18.71 1.95
C GLU A 48 -6.85 -17.48 1.28
N VAL A 49 -5.57 -17.52 0.96
CA VAL A 49 -4.86 -16.37 0.38
C VAL A 49 -4.45 -16.65 -1.06
N VAL A 50 -4.84 -15.74 -1.97
CA VAL A 50 -4.33 -15.68 -3.34
C VAL A 50 -3.54 -14.39 -3.54
N VAL A 51 -2.26 -14.51 -3.85
CA VAL A 51 -1.39 -13.37 -4.19
C VAL A 51 -1.29 -13.25 -5.70
N VAL A 52 -1.72 -12.11 -6.25
CA VAL A 52 -1.59 -11.82 -7.68
C VAL A 52 -0.32 -11.01 -7.92
N ILE A 53 0.60 -11.54 -8.74
CA ILE A 53 1.92 -10.93 -8.96
C ILE A 53 2.28 -10.90 -10.46
N PRO A 54 3.04 -9.92 -10.93
CA PRO A 54 3.60 -9.95 -12.28
C PRO A 54 4.62 -11.09 -12.43
N GLU A 55 4.76 -11.63 -13.65
CA GLU A 55 5.76 -12.66 -13.95
C GLU A 55 7.22 -12.16 -13.85
N VAL A 56 7.45 -10.86 -14.05
CA VAL A 56 8.74 -10.19 -13.83
C VAL A 56 8.66 -9.33 -12.57
N SER A 57 9.49 -9.64 -11.59
CA SER A 57 9.59 -8.92 -10.32
C SER A 57 10.99 -9.04 -9.71
N TRP A 58 11.33 -8.19 -8.75
CA TRP A 58 12.56 -8.25 -7.98
C TRP A 58 12.53 -9.34 -6.91
N GLN A 59 11.44 -9.43 -6.15
CA GLN A 59 11.40 -10.25 -4.93
C GLN A 59 10.13 -11.10 -4.78
N MET A 60 9.16 -10.95 -5.69
CA MET A 60 7.92 -11.72 -5.65
C MET A 60 8.12 -13.07 -6.34
N GLN A 61 8.19 -14.13 -5.53
CA GLN A 61 8.39 -15.49 -6.01
C GLN A 61 7.25 -16.40 -5.55
N ARG A 62 7.07 -17.52 -6.25
CA ARG A 62 6.18 -18.59 -5.81
C ARG A 62 6.73 -19.20 -4.51
N THR A 63 5.91 -19.26 -3.48
CA THR A 63 6.26 -19.85 -2.18
C THR A 63 5.26 -20.93 -1.82
N GLN A 64 5.65 -21.80 -0.88
CA GLN A 64 4.72 -22.72 -0.25
C GLN A 64 4.01 -21.99 0.89
N GLY A 65 2.68 -22.09 0.96
CA GLY A 65 1.89 -21.50 2.05
C GLY A 65 0.79 -20.52 1.60
N TYR A 66 0.67 -20.21 0.31
CA TYR A 66 -0.50 -19.52 -0.25
C TYR A 66 -0.53 -19.72 -1.76
N THR A 67 -1.67 -19.44 -2.40
CA THR A 67 -1.82 -19.55 -3.84
C THR A 67 -1.20 -18.32 -4.51
N VAL A 68 -0.46 -18.53 -5.59
CA VAL A 68 0.13 -17.44 -6.40
C VAL A 68 -0.43 -17.48 -7.80
N LYS A 69 -1.08 -16.39 -8.24
CA LYS A 69 -1.54 -16.20 -9.62
C LYS A 69 -0.64 -15.19 -10.31
N THR A 70 0.08 -15.63 -11.34
CA THR A 70 0.96 -14.77 -12.13
C THR A 70 0.23 -14.21 -13.35
N TYR A 71 0.57 -12.98 -13.77
CA TYR A 71 0.08 -12.37 -15.01
C TYR A 71 1.23 -11.84 -15.88
N PRO A 72 1.06 -11.82 -17.21
CA PRO A 72 2.11 -11.40 -18.14
C PRO A 72 2.37 -9.91 -18.05
N VAL A 73 3.60 -9.49 -18.34
CA VAL A 73 3.98 -8.07 -18.35
C VAL A 73 4.73 -7.65 -19.61
N SER A 74 4.63 -6.36 -19.93
CA SER A 74 5.24 -5.74 -21.10
C SER A 74 6.65 -5.18 -20.86
N TYR A 75 7.18 -5.28 -19.64
CA TYR A 75 8.47 -4.72 -19.24
C TYR A 75 9.45 -5.83 -18.85
N THR A 76 10.73 -5.48 -18.86
CA THR A 76 11.85 -6.33 -18.45
C THR A 76 12.34 -5.96 -17.05
N LEU A 77 13.07 -6.88 -16.41
CA LEU A 77 13.69 -6.60 -15.11
C LEU A 77 14.72 -5.47 -15.21
N GLU A 78 15.39 -5.34 -16.36
CA GLU A 78 16.36 -4.27 -16.64
C GLU A 78 15.70 -2.88 -16.63
N GLU A 79 14.52 -2.74 -17.22
CA GLU A 79 13.78 -1.47 -17.20
C GLU A 79 13.38 -1.05 -15.77
N LEU A 80 12.93 -2.00 -14.94
CA LEU A 80 12.67 -1.72 -13.52
C LEU A 80 13.95 -1.30 -12.77
N ASN A 81 15.05 -2.01 -13.01
CA ASN A 81 16.34 -1.69 -12.41
C ASN A 81 16.81 -0.28 -12.80
N ASN A 82 16.72 0.06 -14.08
CA ASN A 82 17.16 1.36 -14.60
C ASN A 82 16.35 2.51 -14.01
N ALA A 83 15.02 2.37 -13.92
CA ALA A 83 14.17 3.37 -13.27
C ALA A 83 14.52 3.55 -11.79
N PHE A 84 14.79 2.45 -11.07
CA PHE A 84 15.21 2.52 -9.67
C PHE A 84 16.60 3.13 -9.50
N TYR A 85 17.56 2.78 -10.35
CA TYR A 85 18.91 3.36 -10.31
C TYR A 85 18.90 4.85 -10.61
N GLU A 86 18.11 5.29 -11.59
CA GLU A 86 17.95 6.72 -11.87
C GLU A 86 17.38 7.47 -10.65
N TYR A 87 16.36 6.89 -10.01
CA TYR A 87 15.75 7.44 -8.80
C TYR A 87 16.75 7.59 -7.66
N VAL A 88 17.48 6.52 -7.33
CA VAL A 88 18.50 6.55 -6.29
C VAL A 88 19.64 7.51 -6.64
N ALA A 89 20.17 7.44 -7.86
CA ALA A 89 21.24 8.33 -8.30
C ALA A 89 20.83 9.81 -8.22
N THR A 90 19.57 10.13 -8.54
CA THR A 90 19.06 11.50 -8.44
C THR A 90 18.96 11.98 -6.99
N HIS A 91 18.56 11.11 -6.05
CA HIS A 91 18.55 11.44 -4.62
C HIS A 91 19.95 11.67 -4.06
N LEU A 92 20.98 11.08 -4.65
CA LEU A 92 22.37 11.21 -4.21
C LEU A 92 23.13 12.37 -4.87
N LYS A 93 22.58 13.02 -5.91
CA LYS A 93 23.26 14.07 -6.68
C LYS A 93 23.42 15.41 -5.94
N ASN A 94 22.71 15.62 -4.82
CA ASN A 94 22.78 16.85 -3.99
C ASN A 94 22.78 18.16 -4.81
N LEU A 95 21.85 18.29 -5.76
CA LEU A 95 21.76 19.50 -6.58
C LEU A 95 21.31 20.70 -5.71
N PRO A 96 21.57 21.96 -6.12
CA PRO A 96 21.04 23.12 -5.42
C PRO A 96 19.54 23.32 -5.73
N PHE A 97 18.84 24.03 -4.85
CA PHE A 97 17.48 24.50 -5.11
C PHE A 97 17.48 25.56 -6.23
N PRO A 98 16.51 25.55 -7.18
CA PRO A 98 15.36 24.64 -7.29
C PRO A 98 15.60 23.38 -8.13
N MET A 99 16.79 23.22 -8.72
CA MET A 99 17.10 22.09 -9.62
C MET A 99 16.91 20.74 -8.95
N ASN A 100 17.27 20.62 -7.67
CA ASN A 100 17.09 19.38 -6.91
C ASN A 100 15.61 18.99 -6.79
N ALA A 101 14.76 19.94 -6.38
CA ALA A 101 13.33 19.68 -6.22
C ALA A 101 12.69 19.23 -7.54
N LEU A 102 13.05 19.89 -8.65
CA LEU A 102 12.56 19.52 -9.98
C LEU A 102 13.07 18.14 -10.42
N ALA A 103 14.34 17.82 -10.17
CA ALA A 103 14.92 16.53 -10.52
C ALA A 103 14.27 15.39 -9.72
N LEU A 104 14.14 15.56 -8.40
CA LEU A 104 13.47 14.62 -7.49
C LEU A 104 12.01 14.39 -7.90
N TYR A 105 11.30 15.45 -8.24
CA TYR A 105 9.93 15.36 -8.74
C TYR A 105 9.85 14.55 -10.04
N LYS A 106 10.65 14.89 -11.05
CA LYS A 106 10.65 14.21 -12.34
C LYS A 106 10.97 12.72 -12.21
N THR A 107 12.01 12.37 -11.44
CA THR A 107 12.37 10.95 -11.26
C THR A 107 11.31 10.19 -10.45
N SER A 108 10.65 10.84 -9.48
CA SER A 108 9.55 10.23 -8.73
C SER A 108 8.35 9.96 -9.63
N VAL A 109 7.93 10.93 -10.46
CA VAL A 109 6.88 10.71 -11.49
C VAL A 109 7.26 9.57 -12.42
N HIS A 110 8.51 9.51 -12.88
CA HIS A 110 8.99 8.44 -13.75
C HIS A 110 8.86 7.07 -13.09
N VAL A 111 9.34 6.91 -11.84
CA VAL A 111 9.20 5.66 -11.07
C VAL A 111 7.74 5.27 -10.90
N PHE A 112 6.88 6.20 -10.49
CA PHE A 112 5.44 5.93 -10.30
C PHE A 112 4.78 5.43 -11.58
N ARG A 113 5.07 6.07 -12.72
CA ARG A 113 4.56 5.61 -14.03
C ARG A 113 5.11 4.24 -14.40
N THR A 114 6.41 4.00 -14.23
CA THR A 114 7.06 2.73 -14.56
C THR A 114 6.45 1.56 -13.78
N PHE A 115 6.25 1.70 -12.46
CA PHE A 115 5.61 0.66 -11.67
C PHE A 115 4.12 0.51 -11.97
N PHE A 116 3.42 1.61 -12.28
CA PHE A 116 2.00 1.54 -12.61
C PHE A 116 1.70 0.73 -13.89
N ILE A 117 2.69 0.52 -14.77
CA ILE A 117 2.58 -0.40 -15.92
C ILE A 117 2.14 -1.81 -15.48
N GLN A 118 2.57 -2.26 -14.30
CA GLN A 118 2.14 -3.54 -13.72
C GLN A 118 0.61 -3.62 -13.59
N CYS A 119 -0.03 -2.51 -13.25
CA CYS A 119 -1.48 -2.47 -13.13
C CYS A 119 -2.18 -2.54 -14.50
N LYS A 120 -1.69 -1.77 -15.47
CA LYS A 120 -2.21 -1.81 -16.84
C LYS A 120 -2.12 -3.22 -17.42
N ASN A 121 -1.02 -3.93 -17.16
CA ASN A 121 -0.80 -5.31 -17.59
C ASN A 121 -1.73 -6.31 -16.89
N LEU A 122 -1.96 -6.16 -15.58
CA LEU A 122 -2.93 -6.98 -14.84
C LEU A 122 -4.33 -6.87 -15.48
N PHE A 123 -4.79 -5.65 -15.73
CA PHE A 123 -6.11 -5.42 -16.31
C PHE A 123 -6.20 -5.80 -17.80
N SER A 124 -5.07 -5.84 -18.50
CA SER A 124 -4.99 -6.35 -19.88
C SER A 124 -5.08 -7.88 -19.94
N SER A 125 -4.74 -8.57 -18.85
CA SER A 125 -4.81 -10.04 -18.74
C SER A 125 -6.25 -10.50 -18.45
N LYS A 126 -7.03 -10.69 -19.52
CA LYS A 126 -8.42 -11.18 -19.44
C LYS A 126 -8.53 -12.50 -18.66
N GLU A 127 -7.60 -13.43 -18.86
CA GLU A 127 -7.57 -14.71 -18.15
C GLU A 127 -7.39 -14.50 -16.64
N THR A 128 -6.47 -13.62 -16.24
CA THR A 128 -6.23 -13.32 -14.82
C THR A 128 -7.45 -12.64 -14.20
N LEU A 129 -7.99 -11.61 -14.84
CA LEU A 129 -9.19 -10.93 -14.34
C LEU A 129 -10.39 -11.89 -14.22
N GLN A 130 -10.58 -12.77 -15.18
CA GLN A 130 -11.66 -13.76 -15.13
C GLN A 130 -11.48 -14.74 -13.97
N TYR A 131 -10.25 -15.24 -13.76
CA TYR A 131 -9.93 -16.08 -12.62
C TYR A 131 -10.20 -15.36 -11.29
N LEU A 132 -9.78 -14.10 -11.17
CA LEU A 132 -9.98 -13.31 -9.95
C LEU A 132 -11.48 -13.08 -9.67
N ASN A 133 -12.25 -12.72 -10.69
CA ASN A 133 -13.69 -12.50 -10.58
C ASN A 133 -14.44 -13.76 -10.13
N GLN A 134 -14.05 -14.92 -10.66
CA GLN A 134 -14.70 -16.21 -10.34
C GLN A 134 -14.29 -16.77 -8.98
N SER A 135 -13.20 -16.26 -8.39
CA SER A 135 -12.63 -16.81 -7.15
C SER A 135 -13.39 -16.40 -5.87
N SER A 136 -14.35 -15.47 -5.97
CA SER A 136 -15.22 -15.05 -4.85
C SER A 136 -14.46 -14.65 -3.59
N PHE A 137 -13.64 -13.60 -3.69
CA PHE A 137 -12.88 -13.07 -2.56
C PHE A 137 -13.77 -12.29 -1.58
N ASP A 138 -13.42 -12.34 -0.30
CA ASP A 138 -14.09 -11.58 0.76
C ASP A 138 -13.53 -10.16 0.90
N ALA A 139 -12.22 -9.99 0.68
CA ALA A 139 -11.55 -8.70 0.76
C ALA A 139 -10.24 -8.66 -0.05
N VAL A 140 -9.79 -7.45 -0.36
CA VAL A 140 -8.46 -7.19 -0.93
C VAL A 140 -7.51 -6.69 0.14
N LEU A 141 -6.35 -7.32 0.30
CA LEU A 141 -5.22 -6.79 1.08
C LEU A 141 -4.19 -6.22 0.12
N THR A 142 -3.88 -4.93 0.19
CA THR A 142 -3.01 -4.28 -0.81
C THR A 142 -2.04 -3.27 -0.23
N ASP A 143 -0.83 -3.22 -0.80
CA ASP A 143 0.00 -2.04 -0.67
C ASP A 143 -0.46 -1.01 -1.71
N PRO A 144 -1.00 0.14 -1.28
CA PRO A 144 -1.72 1.02 -2.18
C PRO A 144 -0.83 2.07 -2.85
N ILE A 145 0.51 2.03 -2.69
CA ILE A 145 1.41 3.10 -3.14
C ILE A 145 1.23 3.51 -4.61
N PHE A 146 0.89 2.57 -5.50
CA PHE A 146 0.59 2.80 -6.91
C PHE A 146 -0.89 2.61 -7.30
N MET A 147 -1.79 2.63 -6.32
CA MET A 147 -3.25 2.56 -6.48
C MET A 147 -3.81 1.28 -7.11
N CYS A 148 -2.99 0.35 -7.62
CA CYS A 148 -3.51 -0.78 -8.39
C CYS A 148 -4.50 -1.66 -7.61
N GLY A 149 -4.17 -2.03 -6.36
CA GLY A 149 -5.08 -2.82 -5.55
C GLY A 149 -6.33 -2.06 -5.12
N ALA A 150 -6.25 -0.74 -4.95
CA ALA A 150 -7.42 0.09 -4.70
C ALA A 150 -8.35 0.13 -5.94
N THR A 151 -7.79 0.30 -7.13
CA THR A 151 -8.53 0.22 -8.40
C THR A 151 -9.17 -1.16 -8.58
N LEU A 152 -8.43 -2.23 -8.31
CA LEU A 152 -8.92 -3.60 -8.42
C LEU A 152 -10.04 -3.91 -7.41
N ALA A 153 -9.92 -3.44 -6.18
CA ALA A 153 -10.95 -3.58 -5.16
C ALA A 153 -12.23 -2.86 -5.55
N ASN A 154 -12.12 -1.61 -6.04
CA ASN A 154 -13.27 -0.86 -6.57
C ASN A 154 -13.89 -1.55 -7.79
N TYR A 155 -13.07 -2.11 -8.68
CA TYR A 155 -13.54 -2.80 -9.88
C TYR A 155 -14.38 -4.06 -9.54
N PHE A 156 -13.94 -4.84 -8.55
CA PHE A 156 -14.69 -6.00 -8.08
C PHE A 156 -15.72 -5.68 -7.00
N SER A 157 -15.86 -4.41 -6.60
CA SER A 157 -16.73 -3.99 -5.48
C SER A 157 -16.44 -4.75 -4.17
N LEU A 158 -15.17 -4.98 -3.88
CA LEU A 158 -14.71 -5.67 -2.67
C LEU A 158 -14.28 -4.68 -1.59
N PRO A 159 -14.49 -4.98 -0.29
CA PRO A 159 -13.84 -4.24 0.78
C PRO A 159 -12.33 -4.45 0.70
N PHE A 160 -11.57 -3.45 1.13
CA PHE A 160 -10.12 -3.51 1.02
C PHE A 160 -9.41 -2.96 2.26
N VAL A 161 -8.29 -3.60 2.55
CA VAL A 161 -7.38 -3.31 3.66
C VAL A 161 -6.07 -2.83 3.07
N PHE A 162 -5.65 -1.64 3.48
CA PHE A 162 -4.35 -1.11 3.10
C PHE A 162 -3.26 -1.61 4.03
N PHE A 163 -2.14 -2.02 3.45
CA PHE A 163 -0.91 -2.37 4.15
C PHE A 163 0.19 -1.43 3.69
N MET A 164 0.48 -0.38 4.46
CA MET A 164 1.24 0.75 3.93
C MET A 164 2.15 1.42 4.96
N ARG A 165 3.25 2.05 4.51
CA ARG A 165 4.10 2.90 5.37
C ARG A 165 3.67 4.38 5.32
N GLY A 166 3.13 4.84 4.20
CA GLY A 166 2.79 6.24 3.98
C GLY A 166 2.47 6.49 2.50
N PHE A 167 1.78 7.60 2.24
CA PHE A 167 1.59 8.15 0.90
C PHE A 167 2.34 9.47 0.75
N PRO A 168 2.79 9.82 -0.47
CA PRO A 168 3.03 11.20 -0.84
C PRO A 168 1.84 12.12 -0.45
N CYS A 169 2.14 13.39 -0.19
CA CYS A 169 1.15 14.43 0.13
C CYS A 169 0.21 14.14 1.30
N ASN A 170 0.58 13.25 2.23
CA ASN A 170 -0.23 12.98 3.43
C ASN A 170 -1.62 12.39 3.12
N LEU A 171 -1.78 11.75 1.94
CA LEU A 171 -3.07 11.20 1.49
C LEU A 171 -3.68 10.18 2.46
N HIS A 172 -2.87 9.50 3.27
CA HIS A 172 -3.33 8.52 4.26
C HIS A 172 -3.99 9.14 5.49
N TYR A 173 -3.89 10.45 5.66
CA TYR A 173 -4.69 11.20 6.63
C TYR A 173 -5.78 12.00 5.92
N GLU A 174 -5.51 12.55 4.74
CA GLU A 174 -6.49 13.33 4.00
C GLU A 174 -7.68 12.49 3.50
N ALA A 175 -7.42 11.32 2.90
CA ALA A 175 -8.47 10.45 2.36
C ALA A 175 -9.46 9.94 3.44
N PRO A 176 -9.02 9.47 4.62
CA PRO A 176 -9.94 9.14 5.71
C PRO A 176 -10.42 10.36 6.50
N GLN A 177 -10.11 11.59 6.07
CA GLN A 177 -10.51 12.86 6.70
C GLN A 177 -9.96 13.06 8.12
N CYS A 178 -8.79 12.52 8.41
CA CYS A 178 -8.05 12.80 9.65
C CYS A 178 -7.56 14.25 9.68
N PRO A 179 -7.80 15.00 10.77
CA PRO A 179 -7.19 16.32 10.96
C PRO A 179 -5.66 16.25 10.94
N SER A 180 -5.02 17.11 10.14
CA SER A 180 -3.56 17.22 10.07
C SER A 180 -3.11 18.68 10.15
N PRO A 181 -3.16 19.31 11.34
CA PRO A 181 -2.98 20.76 11.46
C PRO A 181 -1.57 21.23 11.09
N LEU A 182 -1.50 22.12 10.10
CA LEU A 182 -0.25 22.65 9.55
C LEU A 182 0.55 23.52 10.54
N SER A 183 -0.03 23.85 11.68
CA SER A 183 0.58 24.66 12.72
C SER A 183 1.57 23.86 13.58
N TYR A 184 1.43 22.54 13.66
CA TYR A 184 2.32 21.67 14.46
C TYR A 184 2.58 20.29 13.83
N THR A 185 1.95 19.96 12.70
CA THR A 185 2.29 18.76 11.91
C THR A 185 3.14 19.21 10.72
N PRO A 186 4.46 18.99 10.74
CA PRO A 186 5.33 19.39 9.64
C PRO A 186 5.09 18.50 8.41
N ARG A 187 5.10 19.12 7.23
CA ARG A 187 5.05 18.45 5.93
C ARG A 187 6.41 17.85 5.61
N LEU A 188 6.39 16.75 4.86
CA LEU A 188 7.61 16.09 4.42
C LEU A 188 8.52 17.08 3.67
N PHE A 189 9.84 16.89 3.82
CA PHE A 189 10.88 17.72 3.21
C PHE A 189 11.02 19.16 3.73
N THR A 190 10.18 19.62 4.66
CA THR A 190 10.42 20.90 5.36
C THR A 190 11.50 20.80 6.44
N PHE A 191 11.79 19.58 6.91
CA PHE A 191 12.68 19.31 8.04
C PHE A 191 12.31 20.05 9.35
N ASN A 192 11.09 20.56 9.42
CA ASN A 192 10.55 21.19 10.62
C ASN A 192 10.16 20.13 11.67
N SER A 193 10.15 20.53 12.94
CA SER A 193 9.58 19.74 14.04
C SER A 193 8.12 20.17 14.32
N ASP A 194 7.51 19.62 15.36
CA ASP A 194 6.22 20.08 15.90
C ASP A 194 6.29 21.45 16.59
N HIS A 195 7.50 21.90 16.93
CA HIS A 195 7.78 23.21 17.50
C HIS A 195 8.24 24.21 16.41
N MET A 196 7.30 24.67 15.59
CA MET A 196 7.56 25.64 14.52
C MET A 196 7.40 27.11 14.97
N THR A 197 8.34 27.96 14.54
CA THR A 197 8.20 29.43 14.54
C THR A 197 7.10 29.87 13.57
N PHE A 198 6.71 31.15 13.62
CA PHE A 198 5.72 31.71 12.68
C PHE A 198 6.12 31.49 11.22
N PHE A 199 7.38 31.78 10.85
CA PHE A 199 7.84 31.63 9.46
C PHE A 199 7.91 30.16 9.02
N GLN A 200 8.30 29.24 9.91
CA GLN A 200 8.25 27.81 9.61
C GLN A 200 6.81 27.32 9.39
N ARG A 201 5.82 27.87 10.12
CA ARG A 201 4.40 27.56 9.87
C ARG A 201 3.92 28.08 8.51
N VAL A 202 4.39 29.27 8.11
CA VAL A 202 4.10 29.83 6.79
C VAL A 202 4.71 28.96 5.69
N GLU A 203 5.98 28.58 5.82
CA GLU A 203 6.64 27.63 4.91
C GLU A 203 5.88 26.31 4.84
N ASN A 204 5.53 25.74 5.99
CA ASN A 204 4.81 24.48 6.08
C ASN A 204 3.45 24.53 5.37
N ALA A 205 2.73 25.66 5.51
CA ALA A 205 1.47 25.89 4.82
C ALA A 205 1.64 26.06 3.30
N LEU A 206 2.71 26.73 2.86
CA LEU A 206 3.01 26.85 1.43
C LEU A 206 3.34 25.48 0.81
N VAL A 207 4.12 24.64 1.50
CA VAL A 207 4.39 23.26 1.06
C VAL A 207 3.09 22.47 0.98
N ALA A 208 2.21 22.57 1.99
CA ALA A 208 0.90 21.93 1.99
C ALA A 208 0.02 22.30 0.79
N LEU A 209 0.08 23.56 0.35
CA LEU A 209 -0.67 24.00 -0.84
C LEU A 209 -0.06 23.46 -2.14
N LEU A 210 1.27 23.41 -2.23
CA LEU A 210 1.99 22.89 -3.40
C LEU A 210 1.85 21.37 -3.55
N GLU A 211 1.59 20.66 -2.45
CA GLU A 211 1.38 19.22 -2.41
C GLU A 211 0.29 18.71 -3.33
N LEU A 212 -0.83 19.43 -3.38
CA LEU A 212 -1.95 19.07 -4.27
C LEU A 212 -1.52 19.04 -5.74
N VAL A 213 -0.68 19.99 -6.16
CA VAL A 213 -0.25 20.10 -7.57
C VAL A 213 0.77 19.02 -7.91
N TYR A 214 1.75 18.77 -7.06
CA TYR A 214 2.78 17.79 -7.39
C TYR A 214 2.27 16.35 -7.27
N CYS A 215 1.36 16.03 -6.33
CA CYS A 215 0.85 14.66 -6.24
C CYS A 215 0.00 14.24 -7.43
N ASN A 216 -0.64 15.19 -8.13
CA ASN A 216 -1.32 14.88 -9.38
C ASN A 216 -0.37 14.23 -10.38
N GLY A 217 0.89 14.67 -10.47
CA GLY A 217 1.87 14.06 -11.39
C GLY A 217 2.25 12.61 -11.04
N PHE A 218 2.30 12.26 -9.75
CA PHE A 218 2.60 10.89 -9.32
C PHE A 218 1.48 9.91 -9.68
N TYR A 219 0.24 10.39 -9.63
CA TYR A 219 -0.94 9.55 -9.73
C TYR A 219 -1.78 9.77 -10.98
N GLU A 220 -1.39 10.67 -11.88
CA GLU A 220 -2.12 11.01 -13.11
C GLU A 220 -2.51 9.76 -13.92
N ASP A 221 -1.54 8.91 -14.21
CA ASP A 221 -1.75 7.65 -14.93
C ASP A 221 -2.71 6.72 -14.19
N ALA A 222 -2.60 6.66 -12.86
CA ALA A 222 -3.44 5.82 -12.03
C ALA A 222 -4.89 6.30 -11.98
N ILE A 223 -5.09 7.61 -11.82
CA ILE A 223 -6.40 8.25 -11.83
C ILE A 223 -7.07 8.04 -13.18
N LYS A 224 -6.39 8.41 -14.27
CA LYS A 224 -6.94 8.28 -15.63
C LYS A 224 -7.32 6.84 -15.93
N PHE A 225 -6.41 5.90 -15.67
CA PHE A 225 -6.66 4.49 -15.92
C PHE A 225 -7.80 3.94 -15.05
N SER A 226 -7.86 4.34 -13.79
CA SER A 226 -8.95 3.92 -12.90
C SER A 226 -10.30 4.47 -13.36
N SER A 227 -10.36 5.71 -13.84
CA SER A 227 -11.60 6.25 -14.41
C SER A 227 -12.07 5.46 -15.63
N GLU A 228 -11.13 5.10 -16.52
CA GLU A 228 -11.40 4.29 -17.70
C GLU A 228 -11.91 2.89 -17.32
N VAL A 229 -11.23 2.21 -16.40
CA VAL A 229 -11.61 0.84 -15.99
C VAL A 229 -12.92 0.80 -15.21
N LEU A 230 -13.15 1.78 -14.34
CA LEU A 230 -14.36 1.89 -13.52
C LEU A 230 -15.53 2.54 -14.26
N GLN A 231 -15.31 3.02 -15.48
CA GLN A 231 -16.32 3.67 -16.34
C GLN A 231 -17.01 4.86 -15.66
N ARG A 232 -16.26 5.63 -14.87
CA ARG A 232 -16.71 6.85 -14.19
C ARG A 232 -15.50 7.72 -13.85
N ASP A 233 -15.70 9.02 -13.71
CA ASP A 233 -14.64 9.89 -13.18
C ASP A 233 -14.31 9.51 -11.74
N VAL A 234 -13.02 9.32 -11.44
CA VAL A 234 -12.52 9.07 -10.09
C VAL A 234 -11.42 10.04 -9.74
N SER A 235 -11.38 10.44 -8.47
CA SER A 235 -10.24 11.11 -7.84
C SER A 235 -9.41 10.14 -7.00
N LEU A 236 -8.25 10.59 -6.52
CA LEU A 236 -7.47 9.83 -5.53
C LEU A 236 -8.29 9.54 -4.27
N ILE A 237 -9.07 10.52 -3.80
CA ILE A 237 -9.89 10.36 -2.61
C ILE A 237 -10.97 9.30 -2.85
N ASP A 238 -11.57 9.24 -4.05
CA ASP A 238 -12.56 8.22 -4.40
C ASP A 238 -12.00 6.79 -4.31
N LEU A 239 -10.74 6.60 -4.67
CA LEU A 239 -10.07 5.28 -4.60
C LEU A 239 -9.67 4.90 -3.17
N LEU A 240 -9.41 5.88 -2.31
CA LEU A 240 -8.79 5.67 -1.00
C LEU A 240 -9.78 5.74 0.18
N HIS A 241 -10.78 6.62 0.14
CA HIS A 241 -11.63 6.92 1.31
C HIS A 241 -12.45 5.72 1.81
N SER A 242 -12.76 4.77 0.92
CA SER A 242 -13.58 3.59 1.20
C SER A 242 -12.79 2.39 1.74
N ALA A 243 -11.49 2.57 2.02
CA ALA A 243 -10.68 1.54 2.68
C ALA A 243 -11.28 1.16 4.03
N SER A 244 -11.52 -0.14 4.22
CA SER A 244 -12.12 -0.67 5.44
C SER A 244 -11.16 -0.57 6.63
N ILE A 245 -9.88 -0.88 6.42
CA ILE A 245 -8.82 -0.82 7.45
C ILE A 245 -7.52 -0.28 6.84
N TRP A 246 -6.82 0.56 7.60
CA TRP A 246 -5.50 1.08 7.27
C TRP A 246 -4.46 0.47 8.22
N LEU A 247 -3.75 -0.57 7.77
CA LEU A 247 -2.63 -1.15 8.49
C LEU A 247 -1.37 -0.33 8.21
N LEU A 248 -0.97 0.47 9.19
CA LEU A 248 0.13 1.41 9.12
C LEU A 248 1.42 0.76 9.64
N ARG A 249 2.42 0.59 8.76
CA ARG A 249 3.71 -0.07 9.05
C ARG A 249 4.68 0.78 9.87
N PHE A 250 4.17 1.51 10.84
CA PHE A 250 4.91 2.38 11.73
C PHE A 250 4.23 2.45 13.08
N ASP A 251 5.00 2.81 14.10
CA ASP A 251 4.49 3.00 15.46
C ASP A 251 4.14 4.47 15.67
N PHE A 252 3.06 4.73 16.40
CA PHE A 252 2.60 6.09 16.69
C PHE A 252 3.62 6.90 17.49
N VAL A 253 4.54 6.25 18.23
CA VAL A 253 5.62 6.91 18.99
C VAL A 253 6.59 7.68 18.09
N PHE A 254 6.72 7.30 16.82
CA PHE A 254 7.59 7.98 15.85
C PHE A 254 6.89 9.03 15.00
N GLU A 255 5.63 9.34 15.30
CA GLU A 255 4.80 10.24 14.50
C GLU A 255 4.36 11.45 15.31
N TYR A 256 4.07 12.55 14.60
CA TYR A 256 3.54 13.75 15.22
C TYR A 256 2.12 13.53 15.75
N VAL A 257 1.83 14.12 16.91
CA VAL A 257 0.54 13.98 17.58
C VAL A 257 -0.58 14.53 16.71
N ARG A 258 -1.50 13.66 16.26
CA ARG A 258 -2.71 14.04 15.53
C ARG A 258 -3.82 12.99 15.70
N PRO A 259 -5.10 13.38 15.59
CA PRO A 259 -6.20 12.42 15.59
C PRO A 259 -6.09 11.46 14.40
N VAL A 260 -6.53 10.22 14.61
CA VAL A 260 -6.61 9.18 13.58
C VAL A 260 -8.00 8.53 13.59
N MET A 261 -8.40 7.97 12.46
CA MET A 261 -9.67 7.25 12.38
C MET A 261 -9.59 5.91 13.11
N PRO A 262 -10.71 5.39 13.67
CA PRO A 262 -10.72 4.12 14.41
C PRO A 262 -10.28 2.91 13.59
N ASN A 263 -10.36 2.99 12.26
CA ASN A 263 -9.93 1.93 11.36
C ASN A 263 -8.44 2.04 10.94
N MET A 264 -7.69 2.98 11.51
CA MET A 264 -6.24 3.09 11.33
C MET A 264 -5.51 2.35 12.44
N VAL A 265 -4.82 1.27 12.07
CA VAL A 265 -4.16 0.35 13.00
C VAL A 265 -2.65 0.41 12.79
N PHE A 266 -1.92 0.88 13.81
CA PHE A 266 -0.47 0.92 13.82
C PHE A 266 0.10 -0.47 14.09
N ILE A 267 0.87 -0.97 13.12
CA ILE A 267 1.54 -2.28 13.16
C ILE A 267 3.05 -2.10 13.00
N GLY A 268 3.62 -1.09 13.66
CA GLY A 268 5.06 -0.93 13.77
C GLY A 268 5.74 -2.16 14.39
N GLY A 269 7.02 -2.37 14.07
CA GLY A 269 7.82 -3.45 14.66
C GLY A 269 7.62 -4.86 14.08
N ILE A 270 6.71 -5.05 13.13
CA ILE A 270 6.44 -6.38 12.51
C ILE A 270 7.64 -7.01 11.79
N ASN A 271 8.66 -6.20 11.45
CA ASN A 271 9.86 -6.67 10.76
C ASN A 271 10.91 -7.27 11.71
N CYS A 272 10.73 -7.19 13.03
CA CYS A 272 11.71 -7.61 14.04
C CYS A 272 11.54 -9.07 14.53
N ALA A 273 11.06 -9.98 13.66
CA ALA A 273 10.63 -11.32 14.07
C ALA A 273 11.76 -12.26 14.54
N GLU A 274 13.02 -12.02 14.14
CA GLU A 274 14.15 -12.84 14.58
C GLU A 274 14.79 -12.27 15.85
N MET A 275 14.30 -12.71 17.01
CA MET A 275 15.03 -12.51 18.27
C MET A 275 16.19 -13.50 18.32
N LYS A 276 17.38 -13.07 17.90
CA LYS A 276 18.61 -13.76 18.33
C LYS A 276 18.87 -13.40 19.79
N PRO A 277 19.13 -14.36 20.68
CA PRO A 277 19.57 -14.04 22.03
C PRO A 277 20.83 -13.19 21.96
N LEU A 278 20.88 -12.11 22.74
CA LEU A 278 22.09 -11.29 22.86
C LEU A 278 23.23 -12.21 23.34
N SER A 279 24.38 -12.17 22.65
CA SER A 279 25.58 -12.85 23.12
C SER A 279 25.94 -12.28 24.49
N LYS A 280 26.07 -13.16 25.49
CA LYS A 280 26.58 -12.80 26.82
C LYS A 280 28.04 -12.39 26.76
#